data_AF-A0A438HY72-F1
#
_entry.id   AF-A0A438HY72-F1
#
_cell.length_a   1.000
_cell.length_b   1.000
_cell.length_c   1.000
_cell.angle_alpha   90.00
_cell.angle_beta   90.00
_cell.angle_gamma   90.00
#
_symmetry.space_group_name_H-M   'P 1'
#
loop_
_entity.id
_entity.type
_entity.pdbx_description
1 polymer ?
#
loop_
_entity_poly.entity_id
_entity_poly.type
_entity_poly.pdbx_seq_one_letter_code
_entity_poly.pdbx_strand_id
1 'polypeptide(L)'
;MEEVLPERIFPSLVALFIVVWIIWFIWLFNVLYLEPNKIRLKLQRQGIKGPPPAFVMGNIPEMKRIMSMAADAPRSETDHLPLGFSTSTTFPYFTQWTKRYEGPRAFTREGLITSNGAVWLHQRKTIAPQLFMDKVKGNLNIMVESVSDLVNSWLGLIELGRESADIRVDDYIRSFTSTVISKMMFGSHHSKGVELFPKCRALMKDLQTPTILKGIPFFRFIFAFLPNAKIFTNQGKSGHIMESAKTGELGPSTPDQYIVDNCKDVYLAGFEVTAVATLWGLVLLASNPEWQARLRAEVLEVCGGHVPDTNMLGKMKLMVIQEVLRLYPGVAFVSRQALKDVKLGDILVPKGVNIWIWIPALHQDPELWGSDAEKFNPERFANGILGACKSPNAYIPFGVGTVLART
;
A
#
# COMPACT_ATOMS: atom_id res chain seq x y z
N MET A 1 -22.52 56.37 8.19
CA MET A 1 -21.31 57.01 8.74
C MET A 1 -20.19 56.02 8.49
N GLU A 2 -19.47 56.16 7.38
CA GLU A 2 -18.31 55.34 7.07
C GLU A 2 -17.19 55.69 8.05
N GLU A 3 -16.75 54.74 8.87
CA GLU A 3 -15.55 54.89 9.68
C GLU A 3 -14.33 54.95 8.75
N VAL A 4 -13.96 56.16 8.33
CA VAL A 4 -12.72 56.42 7.61
C VAL A 4 -11.57 56.27 8.59
N LEU A 5 -10.81 55.18 8.45
CA LEU A 5 -9.59 54.93 9.21
C LEU A 5 -8.65 56.15 9.10
N PRO A 6 -8.04 56.65 10.19
CA PRO A 6 -7.20 57.85 10.14
C PRO A 6 -6.07 57.74 9.11
N GLU A 7 -5.88 58.76 8.26
CA GLU A 7 -4.88 58.79 7.17
C GLU A 7 -3.44 58.44 7.61
N ARG A 8 -3.10 58.62 8.89
CA ARG A 8 -1.78 58.27 9.45
C ARG A 8 -1.61 56.80 9.84
N ILE A 9 -2.72 56.08 10.07
CA ILE A 9 -2.69 54.68 10.51
C ILE A 9 -2.57 53.75 9.30
N PHE A 10 -3.16 54.12 8.17
CA PHE A 10 -3.16 53.31 6.95
C PHE A 10 -1.75 52.98 6.41
N PRO A 11 -0.81 53.95 6.26
CA PRO A 11 0.56 53.64 5.80
C PRO A 11 1.34 52.72 6.74
N SER A 12 1.10 52.86 8.06
CA SER A 12 1.75 52.03 9.08
C SER A 12 1.27 50.58 9.04
N LEU A 13 -0.04 50.36 8.82
CA LEU A 13 -0.61 49.02 8.61
C LEU A 13 -0.11 48.37 7.32
N VAL A 14 0.01 49.15 6.24
CA VAL A 14 0.57 48.68 4.97
C VAL A 14 2.04 48.27 5.14
N ALA A 15 2.84 49.09 5.83
CA ALA A 15 4.24 48.76 6.12
C ALA A 15 4.38 47.49 6.97
N LEU A 16 3.55 47.32 8.00
CA LEU A 16 3.52 46.11 8.82
C LEU A 16 3.15 44.88 7.99
N PHE A 17 2.14 44.99 7.13
CA PHE A 17 1.74 43.90 6.23
C PHE A 17 2.87 43.49 5.28
N ILE A 18 3.60 44.46 4.71
CA ILE A 18 4.76 44.21 3.84
C ILE A 18 5.86 43.47 4.60
N VAL A 19 6.19 43.90 5.82
CA VAL A 19 7.21 43.24 6.65
C VAL A 19 6.81 41.80 6.97
N VAL A 20 5.56 41.57 7.36
CA VAL A 20 5.04 40.21 7.60
C VAL A 20 5.14 39.36 6.33
N TRP A 21 4.81 39.93 5.16
CA TRP A 21 4.94 39.24 3.87
C TRP A 21 6.38 38.90 3.50
N ILE A 22 7.33 39.81 3.75
CA ILE A 22 8.75 39.56 3.49
C ILE A 22 9.27 38.45 4.40
N ILE A 23 8.96 38.49 5.70
CA ILE A 23 9.35 37.44 6.65
C ILE A 23 8.75 36.09 6.22
N TRP A 24 7.49 36.09 5.83
CA TRP A 24 6.79 34.90 5.34
C TRP A 24 7.42 34.35 4.06
N PHE A 25 7.80 35.21 3.11
CA PHE A 25 8.45 34.81 1.87
C PHE A 25 9.87 34.26 2.10
N ILE A 26 10.65 34.87 3.00
CA ILE A 26 11.97 34.37 3.40
C ILE A 26 11.83 33.00 4.06
N TRP A 27 10.88 32.85 4.98
CA TRP A 27 10.59 31.57 5.61
C TRP A 27 10.19 30.52 4.56
N LEU A 28 9.34 30.90 3.61
CA LEU A 28 8.89 30.02 2.52
C LEU A 28 10.07 29.55 1.66
N PHE A 29 10.89 30.49 1.21
CA PHE A 29 12.08 30.19 0.41
C PHE A 29 13.03 29.26 1.17
N ASN A 30 13.21 29.49 2.47
CA ASN A 30 14.05 28.64 3.30
C ASN A 30 13.50 27.20 3.38
N VAL A 31 12.20 27.03 3.64
CA VAL A 31 11.56 25.71 3.81
C VAL A 31 11.49 24.92 2.49
N LEU A 32 11.22 25.59 1.36
CA LEU A 32 10.98 24.89 0.08
C LEU A 32 12.21 24.69 -0.76
N TYR A 33 13.19 25.57 -0.62
CA TYR A 33 14.35 25.59 -1.51
C TYR A 33 15.64 25.37 -0.73
N LEU A 34 15.93 26.17 0.29
CA LEU A 34 17.22 26.08 0.98
C LEU A 34 17.37 24.80 1.79
N GLU A 35 16.42 24.45 2.66
CA GLU A 35 16.50 23.25 3.50
C GLU A 35 16.60 21.94 2.69
N PRO A 36 15.74 21.69 1.67
CA PRO A 36 15.89 20.52 0.81
C PRO A 36 17.24 20.47 0.08
N ASN A 37 17.75 21.60 -0.40
CA ASN A 37 19.06 21.66 -1.06
C ASN A 37 20.22 21.40 -0.10
N LYS A 38 20.16 21.89 1.15
CA LYS A 38 21.16 21.55 2.18
C LYS A 38 21.19 20.04 2.45
N ILE A 39 20.03 19.41 2.58
CA ILE A 39 19.92 17.95 2.77
C ILE A 39 20.49 17.21 1.55
N ARG A 40 20.12 17.62 0.33
CA ARG A 40 20.65 17.05 -0.90
C ARG A 40 22.17 17.13 -0.95
N LEU A 41 22.75 18.28 -0.64
CA LEU A 41 24.20 18.48 -0.62
C LEU A 41 24.89 17.55 0.40
N LYS A 42 24.30 17.37 1.59
CA LYS A 42 24.79 16.40 2.59
C LYS A 42 24.80 14.97 2.05
N LEU A 43 23.78 14.57 1.29
CA LEU A 43 23.71 13.22 0.69
C LEU A 43 24.68 13.08 -0.50
N GLN A 44 24.81 14.12 -1.35
CA GLN A 44 25.72 14.12 -2.49
C GLN A 44 27.20 14.03 -2.08
N ARG A 45 27.58 14.68 -0.97
CA ARG A 45 28.93 14.56 -0.40
C ARG A 45 29.29 13.13 0.02
N GLN A 46 28.29 12.27 0.21
CA GLN A 46 28.44 10.86 0.58
C GLN A 46 28.29 9.93 -0.63
N GLY A 47 28.31 10.48 -1.85
CA GLY A 47 28.22 9.71 -3.10
C GLY A 47 26.80 9.45 -3.60
N ILE A 48 25.76 9.85 -2.86
CA ILE A 48 24.36 9.66 -3.30
C ILE A 48 24.03 10.67 -4.39
N LYS A 49 23.85 10.17 -5.60
CA LYS A 49 23.51 10.97 -6.78
C LYS A 49 22.03 10.83 -7.11
N GLY A 50 21.51 11.78 -7.88
CA GLY A 50 20.14 11.77 -8.37
C GLY A 50 19.87 12.94 -9.31
N PRO A 51 18.79 12.88 -10.09
CA PRO A 51 18.44 13.91 -11.06
C PRO A 51 18.31 15.29 -10.37
N PRO A 52 18.64 16.39 -11.07
CA PRO A 52 18.50 17.73 -10.52
C PRO A 52 17.01 18.04 -10.25
N PRO A 53 16.66 18.60 -9.08
CA PRO A 53 15.28 18.97 -8.78
C PRO A 53 14.87 20.25 -9.52
N ALA A 54 13.62 20.33 -9.96
CA ALA A 54 13.00 21.58 -10.40
C ALA A 54 12.80 22.54 -9.22
N PHE A 55 12.82 23.84 -9.48
CA PHE A 55 12.58 24.87 -8.48
C PHE A 55 11.24 24.65 -7.78
N VAL A 56 11.25 24.58 -6.44
CA VAL A 56 10.09 24.35 -5.54
C VAL A 56 9.43 22.97 -5.65
N MET A 57 9.31 22.41 -6.86
CA MET A 57 8.58 21.18 -7.16
C MET A 57 9.43 19.90 -7.02
N GLY A 58 10.74 20.03 -6.82
CA GLY A 58 11.62 18.87 -6.75
C GLY A 58 11.60 18.07 -8.06
N ASN A 59 11.64 16.74 -7.96
CA ASN A 59 11.63 15.84 -9.13
C ASN A 59 10.21 15.49 -9.63
N ILE A 60 9.15 16.08 -9.04
CA ILE A 60 7.74 15.76 -9.40
C ILE A 60 7.45 15.96 -10.90
N PRO A 61 7.89 17.05 -11.57
CA PRO A 61 7.60 17.24 -12.99
C PRO A 61 8.23 16.16 -13.87
N GLU A 62 9.45 15.74 -13.53
CA GLU A 62 10.17 14.68 -14.26
C GLU A 62 9.47 13.33 -14.08
N MET A 63 9.08 13.00 -12.84
CA MET A 63 8.32 11.78 -12.56
C MET A 63 7.00 11.73 -13.34
N LYS A 64 6.31 12.87 -13.49
CA LYS A 64 5.10 12.95 -14.31
C LYS A 64 5.37 12.73 -15.79
N ARG A 65 6.47 13.25 -16.33
CA ARG A 65 6.86 13.04 -17.73
C ARG A 65 7.16 11.57 -18.00
N ILE A 66 7.95 10.93 -17.14
CA ILE A 66 8.24 9.50 -17.24
C ILE A 66 6.93 8.68 -17.17
N MET A 67 6.00 9.08 -16.30
CA MET A 67 4.70 8.42 -16.17
C MET A 67 3.82 8.55 -17.43
N SER A 68 3.74 9.74 -18.04
CA SER A 68 2.96 9.92 -19.28
C SER A 68 3.59 9.13 -20.43
N MET A 69 4.91 9.18 -20.58
CA MET A 69 5.63 8.43 -21.61
C MET A 69 5.43 6.90 -21.46
N ALA A 70 5.39 6.39 -20.23
CA ALA A 70 5.11 4.98 -19.97
C ALA A 70 3.65 4.58 -20.25
N ALA A 71 2.70 5.52 -20.10
CA ALA A 71 1.29 5.28 -20.43
C ALA A 71 1.02 5.33 -21.94
N ASP A 72 1.78 6.16 -22.67
CA ASP A 72 1.64 6.40 -24.11
C ASP A 72 2.53 5.49 -24.99
N ALA A 73 3.37 4.64 -24.39
CA ALA A 73 4.23 3.72 -25.13
C ALA A 73 3.40 2.70 -25.95
N PRO A 74 3.72 2.47 -27.24
CA PRO A 74 2.99 1.52 -28.07
C PRO A 74 3.16 0.11 -27.48
N ARG A 75 2.02 -0.54 -27.17
CA ARG A 75 1.99 -1.92 -26.69
C ARG A 75 2.34 -2.84 -27.86
N SER A 76 3.55 -3.38 -27.87
CA SER A 76 3.95 -4.43 -28.81
C SER A 76 3.17 -5.71 -28.51
N GLU A 77 2.74 -6.44 -29.54
CA GLU A 77 2.11 -7.77 -29.43
C GLU A 77 3.01 -8.83 -28.78
N THR A 78 4.28 -8.51 -28.50
CA THR A 78 5.22 -9.41 -27.80
C THR A 78 5.59 -8.93 -26.39
N ASP A 79 5.13 -7.74 -25.98
CA ASP A 79 5.21 -7.25 -24.60
C ASP A 79 3.95 -7.67 -23.82
N HIS A 80 3.65 -8.97 -23.85
CA HIS A 80 2.68 -9.54 -22.93
C HIS A 80 3.33 -9.55 -21.56
N LEU A 81 2.99 -8.55 -20.73
CA LEU A 81 2.79 -8.60 -19.28
C LEU A 81 2.94 -7.15 -18.79
N PRO A 82 1.85 -6.46 -18.43
CA PRO A 82 1.99 -5.11 -17.91
C PRO A 82 2.75 -5.20 -16.60
N LEU A 83 4.03 -4.82 -16.59
CA LEU A 83 4.87 -4.50 -15.41
C LEU A 83 4.28 -3.32 -14.59
N GLY A 84 2.96 -3.22 -14.52
CA GLY A 84 2.14 -2.15 -13.97
C GLY A 84 2.08 -2.12 -12.44
N PHE A 85 3.16 -2.49 -11.77
CA PHE A 85 3.56 -1.83 -10.52
C PHE A 85 4.90 -1.12 -10.74
N SER A 86 4.99 -0.40 -11.86
CA SER A 86 5.95 0.68 -11.98
C SER A 86 5.74 1.63 -10.81
N THR A 87 6.85 2.00 -10.19
CA THR A 87 7.03 3.06 -9.19
C THR A 87 6.26 4.37 -9.49
N SER A 88 5.74 4.55 -10.71
CA SER A 88 4.85 5.63 -11.12
C SER A 88 3.50 5.67 -10.41
N THR A 89 2.94 4.53 -10.00
CA THR A 89 1.57 4.46 -9.44
C THR A 89 1.54 4.63 -7.92
N THR A 90 2.69 4.74 -7.28
CA THR A 90 2.80 4.53 -5.84
C THR A 90 3.34 5.79 -5.12
N PHE A 91 4.03 6.67 -5.85
CA PHE A 91 4.69 7.88 -5.30
C PHE A 91 4.08 9.27 -5.59
N PRO A 92 3.17 9.50 -6.56
CA PRO A 92 2.53 10.81 -6.75
C PRO A 92 1.57 11.22 -5.61
N TYR A 93 1.27 10.29 -4.72
CA TYR A 93 0.00 10.24 -4.01
C TYR A 93 0.04 10.71 -2.57
N PHE A 94 1.21 10.69 -1.95
CA PHE A 94 1.35 11.26 -0.60
C PHE A 94 1.10 12.78 -0.56
N THR A 95 1.32 13.47 -1.68
CA THR A 95 0.95 14.89 -1.85
C THR A 95 -0.46 15.07 -2.40
N GLN A 96 -1.07 14.04 -2.99
CA GLN A 96 -2.40 14.10 -3.63
C GLN A 96 -3.56 13.65 -2.76
N TRP A 97 -3.29 12.90 -1.70
CA TRP A 97 -4.28 12.47 -0.72
C TRP A 97 -4.70 13.61 0.19
N THR A 98 -3.78 14.53 0.46
CA THR A 98 -4.04 15.78 1.20
C THR A 98 -4.95 16.75 0.44
N LYS A 99 -5.27 16.44 -0.82
CA LYS A 99 -5.84 17.39 -1.78
C LYS A 99 -7.31 17.15 -2.11
N ARG A 100 -7.94 16.02 -1.78
CA ARG A 100 -9.30 15.69 -2.26
C ARG A 100 -10.28 15.16 -1.22
N TYR A 101 -9.81 14.68 -0.08
CA TYR A 101 -10.65 14.30 1.06
C TYR A 101 -10.29 15.17 2.26
N GLU A 102 -11.33 15.71 2.88
CA GLU A 102 -11.28 16.88 3.74
C GLU A 102 -10.35 16.74 4.95
N GLY A 103 -9.59 17.82 5.17
CA GLY A 103 -8.78 18.08 6.37
C GLY A 103 -7.53 17.21 6.51
N PRO A 104 -6.51 17.67 7.26
CA PRO A 104 -5.38 16.84 7.66
C PRO A 104 -5.80 15.53 8.38
N ARG A 105 -7.07 15.39 8.83
CA ARG A 105 -7.57 14.38 9.78
C ARG A 105 -8.17 13.10 9.22
N ALA A 106 -8.31 12.90 7.91
CA ALA A 106 -8.79 11.61 7.39
C ALA A 106 -7.70 10.51 7.42
N PHE A 107 -6.43 10.90 7.24
CA PHE A 107 -5.24 10.05 7.38
C PHE A 107 -4.36 10.42 8.60
N THR A 108 -4.61 11.56 9.28
CA THR A 108 -4.11 11.79 10.67
C THR A 108 -5.07 11.29 11.75
N ARG A 109 -6.05 10.49 11.34
CA ARG A 109 -6.72 9.58 12.25
C ARG A 109 -5.76 8.42 12.54
N GLU A 110 -5.61 8.10 13.82
CA GLU A 110 -4.70 7.09 14.33
C GLU A 110 -5.20 5.71 13.86
N GLY A 111 -4.73 5.23 12.71
CA GLY A 111 -4.91 3.85 12.24
C GLY A 111 -3.56 3.14 12.20
N LEU A 112 -3.55 1.81 12.09
CA LEU A 112 -2.33 1.00 12.17
C LEU A 112 -1.25 1.39 11.13
N ILE A 113 -1.64 1.91 9.97
CA ILE A 113 -0.71 2.32 8.91
C ILE A 113 -0.11 3.71 9.18
N THR A 114 -0.80 4.56 9.93
CA THR A 114 -0.49 6.01 10.05
C THR A 114 -0.02 6.42 11.44
N SER A 115 -0.34 5.65 12.47
CA SER A 115 0.05 5.91 13.84
C SER A 115 1.53 5.62 14.09
N ASN A 116 2.09 6.22 15.13
CA ASN A 116 3.48 6.03 15.54
C ASN A 116 3.57 5.83 17.06
N GLY A 117 4.71 5.29 17.53
CA GLY A 117 5.01 5.21 18.96
C GLY A 117 4.01 4.39 19.77
N ALA A 118 3.56 4.93 20.91
CA ALA A 118 2.68 4.24 21.85
C ALA A 118 1.29 3.93 21.27
N VAL A 119 0.73 4.85 20.48
CA VAL A 119 -0.57 4.67 19.79
C VAL A 119 -0.50 3.48 18.85
N TRP A 120 0.54 3.43 18.01
CA TRP A 120 0.76 2.32 17.10
C TRP A 120 0.96 1.00 17.83
N LEU A 121 1.74 1.01 18.92
CA LEU A 121 1.98 -0.19 19.72
C LEU A 121 0.69 -0.72 20.33
N HIS A 122 -0.17 0.17 20.84
CA HIS A 122 -1.48 -0.21 21.37
C HIS A 122 -2.35 -0.85 20.27
N GLN A 123 -2.50 -0.19 19.12
CA GLN A 123 -3.27 -0.71 17.99
C GLN A 123 -2.78 -2.07 17.53
N ARG A 124 -1.46 -2.23 17.40
CA ARG A 124 -0.86 -3.50 17.05
C ARG A 124 -1.18 -4.59 18.07
N LYS A 125 -0.98 -4.32 19.36
CA LYS A 125 -1.23 -5.31 20.43
C LYS A 125 -2.68 -5.77 20.44
N THR A 126 -3.60 -4.87 20.11
CA THR A 126 -5.03 -5.14 20.12
C THR A 126 -5.50 -5.90 18.88
N ILE A 127 -4.89 -5.69 17.71
CA ILE A 127 -5.29 -6.31 16.44
C ILE A 127 -4.53 -7.60 16.15
N ALA A 128 -3.24 -7.68 16.47
CA ALA A 128 -2.38 -8.81 16.13
C ALA A 128 -2.91 -10.19 16.58
N PRO A 129 -3.52 -10.35 17.78
CA PRO A 129 -4.08 -11.64 18.20
C PRO A 129 -5.18 -12.17 17.27
N GLN A 130 -5.88 -11.31 16.53
CA GLN A 130 -6.90 -11.74 15.56
C GLN A 130 -6.29 -12.40 14.31
N LEU A 131 -4.98 -12.27 14.11
CA LEU A 131 -4.22 -12.84 13.01
C LEU A 131 -3.34 -14.03 13.46
N PHE A 132 -3.50 -14.51 14.69
CA PHE A 132 -2.78 -15.69 15.17
C PHE A 132 -3.30 -16.97 14.52
N MET A 133 -2.46 -18.00 14.49
CA MET A 133 -2.71 -19.21 13.71
C MET A 133 -4.01 -19.93 14.10
N ASP A 134 -4.42 -19.89 15.36
CA ASP A 134 -5.70 -20.44 15.82
C ASP A 134 -6.89 -19.72 15.18
N LYS A 135 -6.84 -18.38 15.13
CA LYS A 135 -7.87 -17.55 14.47
C LYS A 135 -7.83 -17.68 12.95
N VAL A 136 -6.65 -17.73 12.34
CA VAL A 136 -6.50 -17.93 10.89
C VAL A 136 -7.05 -19.29 10.47
N LYS A 137 -6.73 -20.36 11.21
CA LYS A 137 -7.28 -21.71 10.98
C LYS A 137 -8.81 -21.72 11.10
N GLY A 138 -9.37 -21.01 12.08
CA GLY A 138 -10.81 -20.87 12.24
C GLY A 138 -11.52 -20.18 11.06
N ASN A 139 -10.78 -19.43 10.24
CA ASN A 139 -11.31 -18.74 9.05
C ASN A 139 -11.10 -19.51 7.74
N LEU A 140 -10.50 -20.71 7.76
CA LEU A 140 -10.25 -21.48 6.54
C LEU A 140 -11.54 -21.80 5.77
N ASN A 141 -12.62 -22.16 6.49
CA ASN A 141 -13.90 -22.47 5.87
C ASN A 141 -14.43 -21.29 5.04
N ILE A 142 -14.28 -20.07 5.52
CA ILE A 142 -14.68 -18.85 4.80
C ILE A 142 -13.91 -18.72 3.47
N MET A 143 -12.60 -19.02 3.48
CA MET A 143 -11.77 -18.95 2.28
C MET A 143 -12.17 -20.05 1.28
N VAL A 144 -12.34 -21.28 1.75
CA VAL A 144 -12.73 -22.45 0.95
C VAL A 144 -14.10 -22.26 0.31
N GLU A 145 -15.10 -21.81 1.07
CA GLU A 145 -16.43 -21.49 0.55
C GLU A 145 -16.34 -20.42 -0.54
N SER A 146 -15.60 -19.34 -0.28
CA SER A 146 -15.48 -18.23 -1.23
C SER A 146 -14.71 -18.61 -2.50
N VAL A 147 -13.73 -19.52 -2.42
CA VAL A 147 -13.06 -20.08 -3.61
C VAL A 147 -14.00 -21.01 -4.37
N SER A 148 -14.79 -21.82 -3.67
CA SER A 148 -15.78 -22.70 -4.30
C SER A 148 -16.80 -21.90 -5.10
N ASP A 149 -17.32 -20.80 -4.53
CA ASP A 149 -18.23 -19.87 -5.23
C ASP A 149 -17.59 -19.30 -6.51
N LEU A 150 -16.32 -18.89 -6.42
CA LEU A 150 -15.54 -18.38 -7.55
C LEU A 150 -15.38 -19.45 -8.65
N VAL A 151 -14.95 -20.66 -8.28
CA VAL A 151 -14.74 -21.76 -9.24
C VAL A 151 -16.06 -22.16 -9.90
N ASN A 152 -17.15 -22.28 -9.14
CA ASN A 152 -18.48 -22.57 -9.67
C ASN A 152 -18.95 -21.50 -10.66
N SER A 153 -18.65 -20.22 -10.39
CA SER A 153 -18.97 -19.14 -11.33
C SER A 153 -18.22 -19.29 -12.66
N TRP A 154 -16.96 -19.75 -12.64
CA TRP A 154 -16.17 -19.99 -13.85
C TRP A 154 -16.65 -21.25 -14.59
N LEU A 155 -16.98 -22.32 -13.87
CA LEU A 155 -17.55 -23.54 -14.46
C LEU A 155 -18.85 -23.24 -15.20
N GLY A 156 -19.74 -22.44 -14.62
CA GLY A 156 -20.98 -22.02 -15.29
C GLY A 156 -20.73 -21.24 -16.59
N LEU A 157 -19.69 -20.40 -16.65
CA LEU A 157 -19.29 -19.71 -17.89
C LEU A 157 -18.76 -20.68 -18.96
N ILE A 158 -17.98 -21.69 -18.54
CA ILE A 158 -17.42 -22.71 -19.44
C ILE A 158 -18.54 -23.60 -20.02
N GLU A 159 -19.52 -23.98 -19.20
CA GLU A 159 -20.69 -24.74 -19.63
C GLU A 159 -21.53 -23.96 -20.65
N LEU A 160 -21.75 -22.66 -20.42
CA LEU A 160 -22.42 -21.77 -21.38
C LEU A 160 -21.63 -21.62 -22.69
N GLY A 161 -20.31 -21.59 -22.61
CA GLY A 161 -19.38 -21.44 -23.73
C GLY A 161 -19.16 -22.69 -24.58
N ARG A 162 -19.82 -23.82 -24.25
CA ARG A 162 -19.65 -25.12 -24.95
C ARG A 162 -18.19 -25.58 -25.00
N GLU A 163 -17.58 -25.77 -23.83
CA GLU A 163 -16.26 -26.39 -23.52
C GLU A 163 -15.15 -25.41 -23.11
N SER A 164 -15.21 -24.14 -23.48
CA SER A 164 -14.23 -23.14 -23.05
C SER A 164 -14.84 -21.74 -22.92
N ALA A 165 -14.21 -20.87 -22.13
CA ALA A 165 -14.64 -19.49 -21.96
C ALA A 165 -13.43 -18.56 -21.75
N ASP A 166 -13.47 -17.39 -22.39
CA ASP A 166 -12.53 -16.31 -22.14
C ASP A 166 -12.94 -15.55 -20.87
N ILE A 167 -12.15 -15.68 -19.80
CA ILE A 167 -12.48 -15.12 -18.50
C ILE A 167 -11.53 -13.97 -18.16
N ARG A 168 -12.09 -12.78 -17.95
CA ARG A 168 -11.35 -11.65 -17.39
C ARG A 168 -11.20 -11.82 -15.87
N VAL A 169 -10.14 -12.50 -15.45
CA VAL A 169 -9.91 -12.90 -14.05
C VAL A 169 -9.77 -11.73 -13.05
N ASP A 170 -9.40 -10.54 -13.50
CA ASP A 170 -9.08 -9.37 -12.66
C ASP A 170 -10.21 -8.95 -11.70
N ASP A 171 -11.44 -8.82 -12.22
CA ASP A 171 -12.61 -8.41 -11.43
C ASP A 171 -13.10 -9.55 -10.52
N TYR A 172 -13.02 -10.79 -11.00
CA TYR A 172 -13.38 -11.99 -10.23
C TYR A 172 -12.48 -12.17 -9.01
N ILE A 173 -11.15 -12.08 -9.20
CA ILE A 173 -10.19 -12.23 -8.10
C ILE A 173 -10.34 -11.12 -7.07
N ARG A 174 -10.57 -9.87 -7.49
CA ARG A 174 -10.81 -8.78 -6.53
C ARG A 174 -12.15 -8.88 -5.80
N SER A 175 -13.18 -9.36 -6.48
CA SER A 175 -14.47 -9.66 -5.84
C SER A 175 -14.31 -10.77 -4.80
N PHE A 176 -13.57 -11.83 -5.14
CA PHE A 176 -13.23 -12.94 -4.26
C PHE A 176 -12.47 -12.47 -3.00
N THR A 177 -11.35 -11.75 -3.14
CA THR A 177 -10.57 -11.30 -1.98
C THR A 177 -11.34 -10.30 -1.12
N SER A 178 -12.14 -9.43 -1.74
CA SER A 178 -13.06 -8.53 -1.06
C SER A 178 -14.10 -9.28 -0.23
N THR A 179 -14.68 -10.35 -0.78
CA THR A 179 -15.66 -11.19 -0.10
C THR A 179 -15.03 -11.92 1.09
N VAL A 180 -13.84 -12.50 0.91
CA VAL A 180 -13.10 -13.19 1.99
C VAL A 180 -12.82 -12.23 3.15
N ILE A 181 -12.23 -11.05 2.88
CA ILE A 181 -11.91 -10.11 3.96
C ILE A 181 -13.19 -9.55 4.60
N SER A 182 -14.27 -9.37 3.84
CA SER A 182 -15.56 -8.90 4.37
C SER A 182 -16.19 -9.93 5.31
N LYS A 183 -16.18 -11.22 4.93
CA LYS A 183 -16.65 -12.33 5.77
C LYS A 183 -15.79 -12.46 7.03
N MET A 184 -14.47 -12.36 6.91
CA MET A 184 -13.55 -12.40 8.06
C MET A 184 -13.75 -11.22 9.02
N MET A 185 -13.94 -10.00 8.51
CA MET A 185 -14.03 -8.79 9.33
C MET A 185 -15.41 -8.54 9.94
N PHE A 186 -16.47 -8.91 9.22
CA PHE A 186 -17.86 -8.56 9.56
C PHE A 186 -18.78 -9.78 9.79
N GLY A 187 -18.28 -11.00 9.58
CA GLY A 187 -19.02 -12.24 9.83
C GLY A 187 -20.35 -12.30 9.07
N SER A 188 -21.45 -12.53 9.79
CA SER A 188 -22.81 -12.58 9.24
C SER A 188 -23.27 -11.27 8.58
N HIS A 189 -22.57 -10.15 8.80
CA HIS A 189 -22.88 -8.84 8.22
C HIS A 189 -21.98 -8.48 7.01
N HIS A 190 -21.34 -9.48 6.39
CA HIS A 190 -20.39 -9.29 5.28
C HIS A 190 -20.94 -8.57 4.05
N SER A 191 -22.25 -8.64 3.79
CA SER A 191 -22.91 -7.93 2.69
C SER A 191 -22.62 -6.43 2.73
N LYS A 192 -22.53 -5.84 3.94
CA LYS A 192 -22.16 -4.43 4.15
C LYS A 192 -20.69 -4.16 3.83
N GLY A 193 -19.81 -5.15 4.04
CA GLY A 193 -18.40 -5.09 3.66
C GLY A 193 -18.19 -5.07 2.15
N VAL A 194 -19.02 -5.78 1.40
CA VAL A 194 -19.00 -5.79 -0.07
C VAL A 194 -19.41 -4.43 -0.65
N GLU A 195 -20.34 -3.71 -0.03
CA GLU A 195 -20.73 -2.35 -0.44
C GLU A 195 -19.64 -1.28 -0.23
N LEU A 196 -18.66 -1.55 0.63
CA LEU A 196 -17.50 -0.66 0.84
C LEU A 196 -16.49 -0.76 -0.30
N PHE A 197 -16.49 -1.86 -1.05
CA PHE A 197 -15.47 -2.14 -2.06
C PHE A 197 -15.42 -1.11 -3.20
N PRO A 198 -16.52 -0.75 -3.87
CA PRO A 198 -16.47 0.28 -4.92
C PRO A 198 -16.01 1.63 -4.37
N LYS A 199 -16.29 1.92 -3.09
CA LYS A 199 -15.85 3.16 -2.42
C LYS A 199 -14.36 3.13 -2.11
N CYS A 200 -13.83 2.02 -1.61
CA CYS A 200 -12.39 1.82 -1.40
C CYS A 200 -11.63 1.78 -2.74
N ARG A 201 -12.19 1.18 -3.78
CA ARG A 201 -11.61 1.16 -5.14
C ARG A 201 -11.66 2.54 -5.78
N ALA A 202 -12.78 3.27 -5.68
CA ALA A 202 -12.88 4.64 -6.13
C ALA A 202 -11.90 5.53 -5.37
N LEU A 203 -11.79 5.35 -4.04
CA LEU A 203 -10.76 5.98 -3.24
C LEU A 203 -9.40 5.66 -3.84
N MET A 204 -9.00 4.39 -3.99
CA MET A 204 -7.71 3.99 -4.57
C MET A 204 -7.47 4.51 -6.00
N LYS A 205 -8.50 4.59 -6.84
CA LYS A 205 -8.39 5.12 -8.20
C LYS A 205 -8.24 6.64 -8.20
N ASP A 206 -8.89 7.33 -7.28
CA ASP A 206 -8.67 8.74 -6.99
C ASP A 206 -7.29 8.96 -6.33
N LEU A 207 -6.83 8.02 -5.49
CA LEU A 207 -5.45 7.85 -5.02
C LEU A 207 -4.52 7.51 -6.19
N GLN A 208 -4.99 7.44 -7.45
CA GLN A 208 -4.20 7.11 -8.63
C GLN A 208 -4.28 8.17 -9.76
N THR A 209 -4.95 9.33 -9.61
CA THR A 209 -5.16 10.28 -10.73
C THR A 209 -4.48 11.65 -10.56
N PRO A 210 -3.59 12.13 -11.47
CA PRO A 210 -2.82 13.39 -11.33
C PRO A 210 -3.65 14.68 -11.55
N THR A 211 -3.39 15.78 -10.81
CA THR A 211 -3.99 17.11 -11.05
C THR A 211 -3.00 18.27 -10.86
N ILE A 212 -3.20 19.33 -11.65
CA ILE A 212 -2.25 20.43 -11.97
C ILE A 212 -2.05 21.45 -10.83
N LEU A 213 -3.09 21.77 -10.05
CA LEU A 213 -3.16 23.01 -9.25
C LEU A 213 -2.32 23.07 -7.95
N LYS A 214 -1.62 22.01 -7.56
CA LYS A 214 -1.32 21.79 -6.13
C LYS A 214 0.13 21.35 -5.84
N GLY A 215 1.07 21.83 -6.64
CA GLY A 215 2.50 21.76 -6.30
C GLY A 215 3.04 23.07 -5.69
N ILE A 216 2.16 24.07 -5.51
CA ILE A 216 2.51 25.35 -4.88
C ILE A 216 2.48 25.15 -3.36
N PRO A 217 3.60 25.37 -2.65
CA PRO A 217 3.59 25.28 -1.19
C PRO A 217 2.95 26.53 -0.58
N PHE A 218 2.34 26.39 0.60
CA PHE A 218 1.37 27.28 1.29
C PHE A 218 -0.12 27.06 1.10
N PHE A 219 -0.56 26.34 0.07
CA PHE A 219 -1.99 26.00 -0.06
C PHE A 219 -2.56 25.17 1.12
N ARG A 220 -1.69 24.63 1.99
CA ARG A 220 -2.03 23.89 3.20
C ARG A 220 -2.62 24.76 4.33
N PHE A 221 -2.35 26.07 4.36
CA PHE A 221 -2.78 26.94 5.47
C PHE A 221 -4.11 27.65 5.22
N ILE A 222 -4.54 27.76 3.95
CA ILE A 222 -5.73 28.53 3.56
C ILE A 222 -7.06 27.77 3.84
N PHE A 223 -7.04 26.44 3.88
CA PHE A 223 -8.25 25.61 3.99
C PHE A 223 -8.54 25.07 5.41
N ALA A 224 -7.95 25.66 6.46
CA ALA A 224 -8.15 25.22 7.85
C ALA A 224 -9.58 25.45 8.41
N PHE A 225 -10.48 26.04 7.63
CA PHE A 225 -11.80 26.53 8.08
C PHE A 225 -13.03 25.77 7.55
N LEU A 226 -12.90 24.63 6.84
CA LEU A 226 -14.06 23.92 6.25
C LEU A 226 -14.40 22.58 6.97
N PRO A 227 -15.70 22.26 7.20
CA PRO A 227 -16.14 21.08 7.95
C PRO A 227 -16.30 19.79 7.11
N ASN A 228 -16.32 18.64 7.82
CA ASN A 228 -15.99 17.25 7.42
C ASN A 228 -17.05 16.38 6.68
N ALA A 229 -16.53 15.35 5.98
CA ALA A 229 -17.23 14.25 5.34
C ALA A 229 -17.41 13.03 6.28
N LYS A 230 -18.68 12.71 6.54
CA LYS A 230 -19.16 11.53 7.28
C LYS A 230 -19.28 10.32 6.34
N ILE A 231 -18.22 9.53 6.15
CA ILE A 231 -18.31 8.32 5.28
C ILE A 231 -18.35 7.01 6.09
N PHE A 232 -17.79 6.99 7.29
CA PHE A 232 -17.63 5.76 8.08
C PHE A 232 -18.43 5.74 9.39
N THR A 233 -19.16 6.80 9.74
CA THR A 233 -19.68 7.00 11.10
C THR A 233 -20.94 6.22 11.46
N ASN A 234 -21.39 5.18 10.72
CA ASN A 234 -22.54 4.39 11.19
C ASN A 234 -22.82 3.01 10.57
N GLN A 235 -22.01 2.47 9.65
CA GLN A 235 -22.55 1.42 8.74
C GLN A 235 -21.88 0.03 8.75
N GLY A 236 -20.94 -0.27 9.63
CA GLY A 236 -20.48 -1.65 9.80
C GLY A 236 -19.53 -1.78 10.97
N LYS A 237 -19.99 -2.36 12.08
CA LYS A 237 -19.14 -2.59 13.25
C LYS A 237 -18.51 -3.99 13.11
N SER A 238 -17.18 -4.06 13.04
CA SER A 238 -16.44 -5.34 13.01
C SER A 238 -16.48 -5.99 14.39
N GLY A 239 -16.95 -7.24 14.51
CA GLY A 239 -17.08 -7.93 15.79
C GLY A 239 -15.74 -8.06 16.54
N HIS A 240 -14.67 -8.37 15.83
CA HIS A 240 -13.32 -8.55 16.38
C HIS A 240 -12.70 -7.23 16.85
N ILE A 241 -12.79 -6.17 16.04
CA ILE A 241 -12.24 -4.85 16.40
C ILE A 241 -13.12 -4.15 17.45
N MET A 242 -14.43 -4.48 17.53
CA MET A 242 -15.32 -4.00 18.59
C MET A 242 -14.93 -4.52 19.98
N GLU A 243 -14.62 -5.81 20.10
CA GLU A 243 -14.24 -6.42 21.39
C GLU A 243 -12.95 -5.79 21.92
N SER A 244 -12.00 -5.62 21.01
CA SER A 244 -10.78 -4.84 21.16
C SER A 244 -11.01 -3.37 21.56
N ALA A 245 -11.98 -2.68 20.96
CA ALA A 245 -12.32 -1.28 21.30
C ALA A 245 -13.04 -1.13 22.65
N LYS A 246 -13.59 -2.22 23.22
CA LYS A 246 -14.28 -2.21 24.51
C LYS A 246 -13.35 -2.39 25.71
N THR A 247 -12.12 -2.87 25.50
CA THR A 247 -11.27 -3.44 26.57
C THR A 247 -9.91 -2.76 26.74
N GLY A 248 -9.62 -1.65 26.04
CA GLY A 248 -8.31 -0.99 26.08
C GLY A 248 -8.34 0.54 26.20
N GLU A 249 -7.20 1.14 26.57
CA GLU A 249 -6.98 2.59 26.51
C GLU A 249 -6.92 3.07 25.05
N LEU A 250 -7.98 3.74 24.58
CA LEU A 250 -8.19 4.12 23.17
C LEU A 250 -7.37 5.34 22.69
N GLY A 251 -6.43 5.82 23.50
CA GLY A 251 -5.78 7.11 23.27
C GLY A 251 -6.81 8.25 23.17
N PRO A 252 -6.63 9.26 22.30
CA PRO A 252 -7.60 10.34 22.11
C PRO A 252 -8.84 9.94 21.26
N SER A 253 -8.95 8.69 20.83
CA SER A 253 -9.99 8.25 19.88
C SER A 253 -11.23 7.73 20.58
N THR A 254 -12.41 8.00 20.00
CA THR A 254 -13.65 7.31 20.43
C THR A 254 -13.65 5.85 19.93
N PRO A 255 -14.42 4.94 20.55
CA PRO A 255 -14.51 3.55 20.10
C PRO A 255 -14.89 3.42 18.61
N ASP A 256 -15.89 4.19 18.15
CA ASP A 256 -16.32 4.16 16.75
C ASP A 256 -15.23 4.66 15.80
N GLN A 257 -14.45 5.66 16.23
CA GLN A 257 -13.35 6.21 15.45
C GLN A 257 -12.20 5.21 15.33
N TYR A 258 -11.82 4.58 16.44
CA TYR A 258 -10.84 3.50 16.47
C TYR A 258 -11.22 2.33 15.54
N ILE A 259 -12.49 1.90 15.59
CA ILE A 259 -12.99 0.81 14.75
C ILE A 259 -12.85 1.18 13.28
N VAL A 260 -13.35 2.35 12.88
CA VAL A 260 -13.28 2.83 11.50
C VAL A 260 -11.84 2.91 10.99
N ASP A 261 -10.96 3.48 11.80
CA ASP A 261 -9.59 3.76 11.41
C ASP A 261 -8.73 2.51 11.28
N ASN A 262 -9.01 1.46 12.04
CA ASN A 262 -8.32 0.18 11.90
C ASN A 262 -9.00 -0.73 10.88
N CYS A 263 -10.34 -0.72 10.78
CA CYS A 263 -11.06 -1.49 9.77
C CYS A 263 -10.65 -1.11 8.35
N LYS A 264 -10.53 0.19 8.05
CA LYS A 264 -10.13 0.64 6.70
C LYS A 264 -8.73 0.15 6.32
N ASP A 265 -7.80 0.15 7.28
CA ASP A 265 -6.40 -0.23 7.08
C ASP A 265 -6.27 -1.75 6.87
N VAL A 266 -6.91 -2.54 7.74
CA VAL A 266 -6.94 -4.01 7.63
C VAL A 266 -7.64 -4.45 6.36
N TYR A 267 -8.76 -3.80 6.00
CA TYR A 267 -9.49 -4.11 4.78
C TYR A 267 -8.61 -3.86 3.56
N LEU A 268 -8.03 -2.66 3.42
CA LEU A 268 -7.18 -2.28 2.30
C LEU A 268 -5.95 -3.20 2.16
N ALA A 269 -5.30 -3.55 3.28
CA ALA A 269 -4.19 -4.47 3.29
C ALA A 269 -4.60 -5.90 2.87
N GLY A 270 -5.79 -6.35 3.26
CA GLY A 270 -6.25 -7.71 3.03
C GLY A 270 -6.70 -8.00 1.60
N PHE A 271 -7.40 -7.07 0.93
CA PHE A 271 -8.02 -7.38 -0.36
C PHE A 271 -7.14 -7.11 -1.58
N GLU A 272 -6.49 -5.93 -1.70
CA GLU A 272 -5.73 -5.59 -2.91
C GLU A 272 -4.42 -6.36 -2.99
N VAL A 273 -3.65 -6.39 -1.90
CA VAL A 273 -2.33 -7.06 -1.87
C VAL A 273 -2.49 -8.53 -2.26
N THR A 274 -3.50 -9.19 -1.68
CA THR A 274 -3.84 -10.58 -2.00
C THR A 274 -4.35 -10.73 -3.42
N ALA A 275 -5.18 -9.81 -3.92
CA ALA A 275 -5.70 -9.88 -5.29
C ALA A 275 -4.57 -9.78 -6.33
N VAL A 276 -3.63 -8.85 -6.13
CA VAL A 276 -2.47 -8.67 -7.01
C VAL A 276 -1.60 -9.92 -7.02
N ALA A 277 -1.27 -10.47 -5.85
CA ALA A 277 -0.47 -11.69 -5.76
C ALA A 277 -1.17 -12.89 -6.44
N THR A 278 -2.47 -13.08 -6.20
CA THR A 278 -3.25 -14.16 -6.83
C THR A 278 -3.34 -14.00 -8.33
N LEU A 279 -3.57 -12.78 -8.82
CA LEU A 279 -3.66 -12.49 -10.26
C LEU A 279 -2.33 -12.82 -10.96
N TRP A 280 -1.22 -12.33 -10.44
CA TRP A 280 0.11 -12.65 -10.98
C TRP A 280 0.45 -14.13 -10.85
N GLY A 281 0.00 -14.80 -9.78
CA GLY A 281 0.13 -16.24 -9.62
C GLY A 281 -0.58 -17.02 -10.73
N LEU A 282 -1.83 -16.66 -11.05
CA LEU A 282 -2.58 -17.28 -12.15
C LEU A 282 -1.90 -17.05 -13.50
N VAL A 283 -1.45 -15.82 -13.76
CA VAL A 283 -0.76 -15.45 -15.00
C VAL A 283 0.56 -16.22 -15.14
N LEU A 284 1.38 -16.27 -14.09
CA LEU A 284 2.64 -17.00 -14.08
C LEU A 284 2.43 -18.50 -14.28
N LEU A 285 1.41 -19.10 -13.64
CA LEU A 285 1.09 -20.52 -13.85
C LEU A 285 0.58 -20.80 -15.27
N ALA A 286 -0.23 -19.90 -15.84
CA ALA A 286 -0.70 -20.03 -17.21
C ALA A 286 0.45 -19.97 -18.23
N SER A 287 1.45 -19.12 -17.99
CA SER A 287 2.66 -19.00 -18.82
C SER A 287 3.71 -20.08 -18.55
N ASN A 288 3.56 -20.90 -17.50
CA ASN A 288 4.51 -21.96 -17.12
C ASN A 288 3.77 -23.29 -16.86
N PRO A 289 3.30 -23.99 -17.91
CA PRO A 289 2.46 -25.19 -17.77
C PRO A 289 3.11 -26.34 -16.99
N GLU A 290 4.45 -26.45 -17.05
CA GLU A 290 5.23 -27.39 -16.24
C GLU A 290 5.02 -27.20 -14.73
N TRP A 291 5.00 -25.94 -14.28
CA TRP A 291 4.77 -25.58 -12.88
C TRP A 291 3.30 -25.74 -12.50
N GLN A 292 2.38 -25.45 -13.43
CA GLN A 292 0.97 -25.75 -13.23
C GLN A 292 0.72 -27.25 -13.05
N ALA A 293 1.36 -28.10 -13.86
CA ALA A 293 1.24 -29.55 -13.76
C ALA A 293 1.85 -30.10 -12.45
N ARG A 294 3.04 -29.62 -12.07
CA ARG A 294 3.69 -30.00 -10.80
C ARG A 294 2.82 -29.62 -9.59
N LEU A 295 2.29 -28.40 -9.57
CA LEU A 295 1.42 -27.93 -8.49
C LEU A 295 0.11 -28.74 -8.43
N ARG A 296 -0.49 -29.07 -9.58
CA ARG A 296 -1.68 -29.92 -9.63
C ARG A 296 -1.40 -31.32 -9.10
N ALA A 297 -0.26 -31.92 -9.45
CA ALA A 297 0.14 -33.23 -8.94
C ALA A 297 0.33 -33.22 -7.41
N GLU A 298 0.97 -32.18 -6.88
CA GLU A 298 1.12 -31.98 -5.43
C GLU A 298 -0.24 -31.83 -4.72
N VAL A 299 -1.15 -31.02 -5.27
CA VAL A 299 -2.50 -30.86 -4.70
C VAL A 299 -3.25 -32.19 -4.71
N LEU A 300 -3.15 -32.99 -5.78
CA LEU A 300 -3.77 -34.31 -5.86
C LEU A 300 -3.17 -35.30 -4.84
N GLU A 301 -1.85 -35.29 -4.67
CA GLU A 301 -1.14 -36.12 -3.69
C GLU A 301 -1.56 -35.77 -2.25
N VAL A 302 -1.60 -34.47 -1.91
CA VAL A 302 -1.86 -34.01 -0.54
C VAL A 302 -3.35 -34.05 -0.19
N CYS A 303 -4.23 -33.63 -1.11
CA CYS A 303 -5.66 -33.52 -0.84
C CYS A 303 -6.48 -34.72 -1.28
N GLY A 304 -5.98 -35.57 -2.19
CA GLY A 304 -6.71 -36.76 -2.65
C GLY A 304 -8.07 -36.48 -3.29
N GLY A 305 -8.28 -35.28 -3.85
CA GLY A 305 -9.57 -34.84 -4.38
C GLY A 305 -10.56 -34.29 -3.32
N HIS A 306 -10.17 -34.24 -2.05
CA HIS A 306 -10.96 -33.61 -0.99
C HIS A 306 -10.72 -32.10 -0.91
N VAL A 307 -11.68 -31.41 -0.28
CA VAL A 307 -11.55 -29.99 0.05
C VAL A 307 -10.39 -29.79 1.04
N PRO A 308 -9.43 -28.88 0.79
CA PRO A 308 -8.25 -28.71 1.65
C PRO A 308 -8.61 -28.27 3.07
N ASP A 309 -8.02 -28.94 4.07
CA ASP A 309 -8.07 -28.53 5.48
C ASP A 309 -6.74 -27.93 5.99
N THR A 310 -6.72 -27.49 7.24
CA THR A 310 -5.53 -26.84 7.83
C THR A 310 -4.30 -27.76 7.91
N ASN A 311 -4.49 -29.07 8.04
CA ASN A 311 -3.41 -30.05 8.09
C ASN A 311 -2.86 -30.33 6.69
N MET A 312 -3.74 -30.43 5.69
CA MET A 312 -3.37 -30.58 4.29
C MET A 312 -2.57 -29.36 3.79
N LEU A 313 -3.05 -28.15 4.06
CA LEU A 313 -2.34 -26.92 3.70
C LEU A 313 -0.94 -26.85 4.32
N GLY A 314 -0.76 -27.36 5.54
CA GLY A 314 0.54 -27.42 6.20
C GLY A 314 1.56 -28.35 5.54
N LYS A 315 1.13 -29.22 4.63
CA LYS A 315 1.98 -30.16 3.87
C LYS A 315 2.34 -29.66 2.47
N MET A 316 1.65 -28.62 1.97
CA MET A 316 1.91 -28.07 0.64
C MET A 316 3.17 -27.21 0.63
N LYS A 317 3.93 -27.28 -0.47
CA LYS A 317 5.11 -26.44 -0.71
C LYS A 317 4.68 -25.02 -1.06
N LEU A 318 5.34 -24.05 -0.43
CA LEU A 318 5.05 -22.62 -0.64
C LEU A 318 5.87 -21.98 -1.77
N MET A 319 6.71 -22.74 -2.46
CA MET A 319 7.72 -22.23 -3.41
C MET A 319 7.12 -21.38 -4.53
N VAL A 320 5.98 -21.83 -5.10
CA VAL A 320 5.28 -21.08 -6.16
C VAL A 320 4.79 -19.74 -5.64
N ILE A 321 4.13 -19.73 -4.47
CA ILE A 321 3.65 -18.49 -3.85
C ILE A 321 4.82 -17.55 -3.53
N GLN A 322 5.93 -18.10 -3.04
CA GLN A 322 7.12 -17.32 -2.72
C GLN A 322 7.74 -16.67 -3.95
N GLU A 323 7.83 -17.40 -5.06
CA GLU A 323 8.37 -16.86 -6.31
C GLU A 323 7.42 -15.82 -6.96
N VAL A 324 6.11 -16.02 -6.85
CA VAL A 324 5.11 -15.01 -7.25
C VAL A 324 5.30 -13.73 -6.45
N LEU A 325 5.40 -13.83 -5.12
CA LEU A 325 5.60 -12.68 -4.24
C LEU A 325 6.99 -12.03 -4.40
N ARG A 326 7.98 -12.78 -4.90
CA ARG A 326 9.29 -12.23 -5.26
C ARG A 326 9.17 -11.33 -6.49
N LEU A 327 8.66 -11.86 -7.59
CA LEU A 327 8.56 -11.13 -8.86
C LEU A 327 7.52 -10.01 -8.80
N TYR A 328 6.35 -10.28 -8.21
CA TYR A 328 5.20 -9.40 -8.18
C TYR A 328 4.63 -9.28 -6.76
N PRO A 329 5.37 -8.62 -5.85
CA PRO A 329 4.88 -8.37 -4.50
C PRO A 329 3.63 -7.49 -4.54
N GLY A 330 2.63 -7.81 -3.72
CA GLY A 330 1.43 -6.95 -3.62
C GLY A 330 1.70 -5.57 -3.01
N VAL A 331 2.91 -5.35 -2.44
CA VAL A 331 3.41 -4.06 -1.97
C VAL A 331 4.67 -3.69 -2.76
N ALA A 332 4.64 -2.56 -3.48
CA ALA A 332 5.76 -2.15 -4.33
C ALA A 332 6.91 -1.48 -3.56
N PHE A 333 6.64 -0.83 -2.44
CA PHE A 333 7.69 -0.19 -1.63
C PHE A 333 7.38 -0.25 -0.15
N VAL A 334 8.43 -0.04 0.65
CA VAL A 334 8.28 0.39 2.05
C VAL A 334 9.02 1.71 2.26
N SER A 335 8.43 2.59 3.08
CA SER A 335 9.03 3.88 3.43
C SER A 335 9.30 3.99 4.93
N ARG A 336 10.37 4.69 5.29
CA ARG A 336 10.75 5.02 6.66
C ARG A 336 11.26 6.45 6.74
N GLN A 337 10.90 7.19 7.79
CA GLN A 337 11.48 8.50 8.05
C GLN A 337 12.56 8.40 9.12
N ALA A 338 13.71 9.03 8.88
CA ALA A 338 14.74 9.20 9.89
C ALA A 338 14.26 10.20 10.96
N LEU A 339 13.88 9.73 12.14
CA LEU A 339 13.41 10.59 13.24
C LEU A 339 14.54 11.36 13.95
N LYS A 340 15.77 10.89 13.77
CA LYS A 340 17.04 11.50 14.18
C LYS A 340 18.07 11.21 13.09
N ASP A 341 19.26 11.79 13.20
CA ASP A 341 20.37 11.42 12.33
C ASP A 341 20.71 9.93 12.56
N VAL A 342 20.78 9.14 11.49
CA VAL A 342 21.01 7.68 11.53
C VAL A 342 22.13 7.31 10.57
N LYS A 343 23.07 6.49 11.02
CA LYS A 343 24.11 5.89 10.18
C LYS A 343 23.63 4.53 9.64
N LEU A 344 23.62 4.37 8.31
CA LEU A 344 23.29 3.14 7.59
C LEU A 344 24.49 2.73 6.73
N GLY A 345 25.25 1.73 7.18
CA GLY A 345 26.56 1.43 6.59
C GLY A 345 27.46 2.67 6.67
N ASP A 346 27.96 3.12 5.53
CA ASP A 346 28.81 4.32 5.42
C ASP A 346 28.03 5.62 5.18
N ILE A 347 26.69 5.53 5.10
CA ILE A 347 25.82 6.68 4.81
C ILE A 347 25.22 7.22 6.12
N LEU A 348 25.46 8.50 6.40
CA LEU A 348 24.74 9.29 7.39
C LEU A 348 23.48 9.89 6.77
N VAL A 349 22.32 9.41 7.23
CA VAL A 349 20.99 9.90 6.87
C VAL A 349 20.54 10.97 7.87
N PRO A 350 20.35 12.23 7.45
CA PRO A 350 19.87 13.28 8.33
C PRO A 350 18.42 13.07 8.80
N LYS A 351 18.08 13.62 9.96
CA LYS A 351 16.71 13.73 10.46
C LYS A 351 15.78 14.33 9.40
N GLY A 352 14.59 13.75 9.28
CA GLY A 352 13.52 14.18 8.38
C GLY A 352 13.58 13.55 6.99
N VAL A 353 14.70 12.91 6.62
CA VAL A 353 14.83 12.22 5.33
C VAL A 353 13.98 10.95 5.30
N ASN A 354 13.22 10.79 4.21
CA ASN A 354 12.47 9.58 3.93
C ASN A 354 13.33 8.62 3.10
N ILE A 355 13.47 7.40 3.60
CA ILE A 355 14.14 6.27 2.95
C ILE A 355 13.05 5.41 2.35
N TRP A 356 13.24 5.05 1.08
CA TRP A 356 12.30 4.21 0.35
C TRP A 356 13.04 2.99 -0.18
N ILE A 357 12.49 1.82 0.09
CA ILE A 357 13.00 0.55 -0.41
C ILE A 357 12.02 0.09 -1.48
N TRP A 358 12.52 0.01 -2.71
CA TRP A 358 11.74 -0.49 -3.85
C TRP A 358 11.85 -2.01 -3.87
N ILE A 359 10.76 -2.69 -3.50
CA ILE A 359 10.76 -4.14 -3.27
C ILE A 359 11.00 -4.92 -4.57
N PRO A 360 10.29 -4.67 -5.69
CA PRO A 360 10.57 -5.33 -6.96
C PRO A 360 12.03 -5.25 -7.42
N ALA A 361 12.65 -4.06 -7.35
CA ALA A 361 14.05 -3.91 -7.73
C ALA A 361 14.99 -4.70 -6.81
N LEU A 362 14.73 -4.70 -5.50
CA LEU A 362 15.50 -5.51 -4.55
C LEU A 362 15.30 -7.03 -4.80
N HIS A 363 14.09 -7.43 -5.15
CA HIS A 363 13.71 -8.83 -5.39
C HIS A 363 14.20 -9.38 -6.74
N GLN A 364 14.51 -8.49 -7.69
CA GLN A 364 14.95 -8.85 -9.04
C GLN A 364 16.42 -8.45 -9.30
N ASP A 365 17.15 -8.02 -8.27
CA ASP A 365 18.56 -7.70 -8.37
C ASP A 365 19.41 -8.95 -8.71
N PRO A 366 20.06 -9.00 -9.89
CA PRO A 366 20.86 -10.15 -10.29
C PRO A 366 22.05 -10.42 -9.38
N GLU A 367 22.55 -9.41 -8.66
CA GLU A 367 23.63 -9.61 -7.69
C GLU A 367 23.16 -10.45 -6.49
N LEU A 368 21.90 -10.32 -6.09
CA LEU A 368 21.32 -11.02 -4.95
C LEU A 368 20.66 -12.35 -5.34
N TRP A 369 20.04 -12.37 -6.51
CA TRP A 369 19.15 -13.45 -6.96
C TRP A 369 19.72 -14.30 -8.09
N GLY A 370 20.85 -13.90 -8.69
CA GLY A 370 21.50 -14.60 -9.80
C GLY A 370 21.08 -14.10 -11.18
N SER A 371 21.67 -14.65 -12.24
CA SER A 371 21.43 -14.21 -13.62
C SER A 371 20.01 -14.47 -14.12
N ASP A 372 19.23 -15.29 -13.41
CA ASP A 372 17.84 -15.61 -13.72
C ASP A 372 16.84 -14.83 -12.83
N ALA A 373 17.27 -13.73 -12.20
CA ALA A 373 16.47 -12.96 -11.25
C ALA A 373 15.11 -12.49 -11.81
N GLU A 374 14.99 -12.23 -13.11
CA GLU A 374 13.73 -11.81 -13.72
C GLU A 374 12.85 -13.00 -14.15
N LYS A 375 13.38 -14.22 -14.12
CA LYS A 375 12.66 -15.43 -14.54
C LYS A 375 11.86 -16.01 -13.39
N PHE A 376 10.72 -16.60 -13.73
CA PHE A 376 9.91 -17.37 -12.79
C PHE A 376 10.56 -18.74 -12.55
N ASN A 377 11.15 -18.89 -11.37
CA ASN A 377 11.83 -20.12 -10.96
C ASN A 377 11.52 -20.49 -9.49
N PRO A 378 10.39 -21.17 -9.23
CA PRO A 378 10.04 -21.63 -7.88
C PRO A 378 11.06 -22.58 -7.24
N GLU A 379 11.87 -23.34 -8.01
CA GLU A 379 12.91 -24.21 -7.45
C GLU A 379 13.95 -23.44 -6.62
N ARG A 380 14.06 -22.11 -6.83
CA ARG A 380 14.89 -21.22 -6.01
C ARG A 380 14.58 -21.34 -4.51
N PHE A 381 13.33 -21.63 -4.17
CA PHE A 381 12.87 -21.75 -2.79
C PHE A 381 12.87 -23.21 -2.27
N ALA A 382 13.48 -24.17 -2.98
CA ALA A 382 13.53 -25.58 -2.57
C ALA A 382 14.16 -25.79 -1.18
N ASN A 383 15.16 -24.97 -0.84
CA ASN A 383 15.83 -24.98 0.46
C ASN A 383 15.31 -23.88 1.41
N GLY A 384 14.08 -23.40 1.17
CA GLY A 384 13.46 -22.30 1.91
C GLY A 384 14.05 -20.93 1.59
N ILE A 385 13.54 -19.89 2.27
CA ILE A 385 13.89 -18.49 2.03
C ILE A 385 15.39 -18.22 2.28
N LEU A 386 15.99 -18.88 3.28
CA LEU A 386 17.40 -18.68 3.62
C LEU A 386 18.35 -19.13 2.49
N GLY A 387 17.94 -20.12 1.70
CA GLY A 387 18.71 -20.63 0.57
C GLY A 387 18.37 -19.98 -0.78
N ALA A 388 17.37 -19.10 -0.82
CA ALA A 388 16.83 -18.58 -2.08
C ALA A 388 17.63 -17.43 -2.70
N CYS A 389 18.43 -16.72 -1.90
CA CYS A 389 19.25 -15.59 -2.36
C CYS A 389 20.48 -15.40 -1.48
N LYS A 390 21.46 -14.61 -1.94
CA LYS A 390 22.72 -14.38 -1.21
C LYS A 390 22.52 -13.72 0.16
N SER A 391 21.46 -12.92 0.31
CA SER A 391 21.13 -12.22 1.55
C SER A 391 19.66 -12.46 1.88
N PRO A 392 19.32 -13.26 2.90
CA PRO A 392 17.93 -13.56 3.24
C PRO A 392 17.07 -12.32 3.53
N ASN A 393 17.70 -11.21 3.94
CA ASN A 393 17.03 -9.93 4.18
C ASN A 393 16.63 -9.19 2.88
N ALA A 394 16.97 -9.73 1.71
CA ALA A 394 16.54 -9.22 0.41
C ALA A 394 15.12 -9.67 0.07
N TYR A 395 14.64 -10.79 0.61
CA TYR A 395 13.28 -11.28 0.39
C TYR A 395 12.31 -10.70 1.42
N ILE A 396 11.60 -9.64 1.02
CA ILE A 396 10.76 -8.81 1.90
C ILE A 396 9.36 -8.56 1.30
N PRO A 397 8.63 -9.60 0.82
CA PRO A 397 7.35 -9.43 0.14
C PRO A 397 6.26 -8.76 0.99
N PHE A 398 6.41 -8.83 2.31
CA PHE A 398 5.53 -8.17 3.28
C PHE A 398 6.23 -7.01 4.02
N GLY A 399 7.48 -6.67 3.68
CA GLY A 399 8.36 -5.72 4.40
C GLY A 399 9.20 -6.35 5.52
N VAL A 400 9.93 -5.52 6.29
CA VAL A 400 10.79 -5.94 7.44
C VAL A 400 10.66 -5.00 8.65
N GLY A 401 10.84 -5.57 9.87
CA GLY A 401 11.13 -4.84 11.11
C GLY A 401 10.02 -4.92 12.17
N THR A 402 10.13 -4.15 13.25
CA THR A 402 9.17 -4.10 14.37
C THR A 402 7.75 -3.77 13.91
N VAL A 403 7.59 -3.10 12.77
CA VAL A 403 6.29 -2.85 12.13
C VAL A 403 5.62 -4.12 11.60
N LEU A 404 6.30 -5.28 11.60
CA LEU A 404 5.84 -6.56 11.04
C LEU A 404 5.97 -7.77 11.98
N ALA A 405 6.09 -7.54 13.29
CA ALA A 405 6.19 -8.58 14.31
C ALA A 405 7.59 -9.16 14.38
N ARG A 406 8.20 -9.02 15.55
CA ARG A 406 9.09 -10.02 16.10
C ARG A 406 8.52 -10.38 17.46
N THR A 407 8.19 -11.67 17.58
CA THR A 407 7.79 -12.47 18.75
C THR A 407 6.67 -11.91 19.61
#